data_AF-A0A3N5PCH3-F1
#
_entry.id   AF-A0A3N5PCH3-F1
#
_cell.length_a   1.000
_cell.length_b   1.000
_cell.length_c   1.000
_cell.angle_alpha   90.00
_cell.angle_beta   90.00
_cell.angle_gamma   90.00
#
_symmetry.space_group_name_H-M   'P 1'
#
loop_
_entity.id
_entity.type
_entity.pdbx_description
1 polymer ?
#
loop_
_entity_poly.entity_id
_entity_poly.type
_entity_poly.pdbx_seq_one_letter_code
_entity_poly.pdbx_strand_id
1 'polypeptide(L)'
;MIYRFLSRIAIVLLISISTLAQTVTVKIIETSDVHGAIFPYDLKENKETNSSLARVTTYLKEQRADSNQIVFLLDNGDILQGDPVVYYYNFEKTEKVHLYADVMNYMKYDAATIGNHDIETGHDV
;
A
#
# COMPACT_ATOMS: atom_id res chain seq x y z
N MET A 1 37.22 17.52 46.13
CA MET A 1 35.86 17.93 45.71
C MET A 1 35.76 18.12 44.19
N ILE A 2 36.70 18.86 43.58
CA ILE A 2 36.79 19.13 42.13
C ILE A 2 36.85 17.88 41.23
N TYR A 3 37.66 16.87 41.56
CA TYR A 3 37.78 15.64 40.74
C TYR A 3 36.48 14.82 40.66
N ARG A 4 35.66 14.83 41.71
CA ARG A 4 34.33 14.17 41.71
C ARG A 4 33.32 14.94 40.86
N PHE A 5 33.49 16.26 40.72
CA PHE A 5 32.66 17.12 39.89
C PHE A 5 33.01 16.97 38.40
N LEU A 6 34.31 16.99 38.07
CA LEU A 6 34.82 16.74 36.71
C LEU A 6 34.50 15.33 36.21
N SER A 7 34.60 14.32 37.06
CA SER A 7 34.20 12.94 36.76
C SER A 7 32.71 12.82 36.39
N ARG A 8 31.83 13.54 37.08
CA ARG A 8 30.39 13.54 36.79
C ARG A 8 30.07 14.24 35.47
N ILE A 9 30.75 15.33 35.15
CA ILE A 9 30.62 16.03 33.85
C ILE A 9 31.08 15.13 32.69
N ALA A 10 32.20 14.41 32.87
CA ALA A 10 32.71 13.48 31.86
C ALA A 10 31.73 12.33 31.56
N ILE A 11 31.08 11.77 32.60
CA ILE A 11 30.06 10.72 32.44
C ILE A 11 28.84 11.26 31.68
N VAL A 12 28.37 12.47 31.99
CA VAL A 12 27.25 13.10 31.28
C VAL A 12 27.61 13.35 29.81
N LEU A 13 28.80 13.86 29.50
CA LEU A 13 29.26 14.05 28.12
C LEU A 13 29.36 12.73 27.33
N LEU A 14 29.85 11.65 27.96
CA LEU A 14 29.92 10.32 27.35
C LEU A 14 28.55 9.74 27.01
N ILE A 15 27.55 9.99 27.86
CA ILE A 15 26.16 9.56 27.63
C ILE A 15 25.52 10.41 26.51
N SER A 16 25.83 11.71 26.43
CA SER A 16 25.28 12.64 25.43
C SER A 16 25.81 12.45 24.00
N ILE A 17 26.99 11.84 23.82
CA ILE A 17 27.62 11.63 22.50
C ILE A 17 27.01 10.43 21.74
N SER A 18 26.15 9.65 22.39
CA SER A 18 25.55 8.44 21.82
C SER A 18 24.21 8.75 21.11
N THR A 19 24.15 9.76 20.24
CA THR A 19 23.05 9.83 19.27
C THR A 19 23.32 8.77 18.19
N LEU A 20 22.89 7.53 18.44
CA LEU A 20 22.90 6.48 17.44
C LEU A 20 22.01 6.92 16.29
N ALA A 21 22.61 7.30 15.15
CA ALA A 21 21.88 7.50 13.92
C ALA A 21 21.22 6.16 13.55
N GLN A 22 19.89 6.10 13.62
CA GLN A 22 19.14 4.92 13.26
C GLN A 22 18.98 4.87 11.74
N THR A 23 19.53 3.84 11.11
CA THR A 23 19.20 3.51 9.72
C THR A 23 17.82 2.87 9.68
N VAL A 24 16.92 3.43 8.88
CA VAL A 24 15.58 2.89 8.64
C VAL A 24 15.48 2.49 7.17
N THR A 25 15.11 1.24 6.91
CA THR A 25 14.82 0.76 5.56
C THR A 25 13.35 1.00 5.26
N VAL A 26 13.07 1.72 4.18
CA VAL A 26 11.72 1.93 3.67
C VAL A 26 11.61 1.26 2.30
N LYS A 27 10.55 0.47 2.12
CA LYS A 27 10.19 -0.14 0.86
C LYS A 27 8.86 0.44 0.38
N ILE A 28 8.85 0.93 -0.85
CA ILE A 28 7.65 1.40 -1.53
C ILE A 28 7.26 0.34 -2.55
N ILE A 29 6.03 -0.13 -2.46
CA ILE A 29 5.39 -1.02 -3.43
C ILE A 29 4.25 -0.22 -4.06
N GLU A 30 4.17 -0.24 -5.37
CA GLU A 30 3.18 0.51 -6.13
C GLU A 30 2.40 -0.46 -7.03
N THR A 31 1.09 -0.25 -7.12
CA THR A 31 0.24 -0.80 -8.18
C THR A 31 -0.25 0.33 -9.08
N SER A 32 -0.44 0.05 -10.36
CA SER A 32 -0.92 1.01 -11.36
C SER A 32 -1.70 0.24 -12.41
N ASP A 33 -2.69 0.89 -13.04
CA ASP A 33 -3.42 0.34 -14.20
C ASP A 33 -3.97 -1.07 -13.91
N VAL A 34 -4.49 -1.26 -12.69
CA VAL A 34 -4.99 -2.58 -12.29
C VAL A 34 -6.24 -2.94 -13.08
N HIS A 35 -7.03 -1.95 -13.46
CA HIS A 35 -8.19 -2.12 -14.33
C HIS A 35 -9.14 -3.24 -13.87
N GLY A 36 -9.38 -3.31 -12.56
CA GLY A 36 -10.26 -4.31 -11.97
C GLY A 36 -9.73 -5.74 -11.91
N ALA A 37 -8.46 -5.99 -12.26
CA ALA A 37 -7.81 -7.31 -12.21
C ALA A 37 -7.54 -7.78 -10.76
N ILE A 38 -8.61 -7.94 -9.96
CA ILE A 38 -8.55 -8.33 -8.56
C ILE A 38 -8.20 -9.82 -8.44
N PHE A 39 -8.85 -10.66 -9.23
CA PHE A 39 -8.72 -12.12 -9.21
C PHE A 39 -7.83 -12.62 -10.35
N PRO A 40 -7.17 -13.79 -10.23
CA PRO A 40 -6.36 -14.37 -11.29
C PRO A 40 -7.24 -15.02 -12.39
N TYR A 41 -8.31 -14.33 -12.79
CA TYR A 41 -9.27 -14.78 -13.78
C TYR A 41 -9.76 -13.60 -14.62
N ASP A 42 -9.75 -13.74 -15.94
CA ASP A 42 -10.28 -12.78 -16.89
C ASP A 42 -11.75 -13.12 -17.17
N LEU A 43 -12.67 -12.28 -16.67
CA LEU A 43 -14.10 -12.49 -16.84
C LEU A 43 -14.61 -12.22 -18.27
N LYS A 44 -13.84 -11.50 -19.10
CA LYS A 44 -14.21 -11.21 -20.50
C LYS A 44 -13.90 -12.41 -21.38
N GLU A 45 -12.73 -12.99 -21.17
CA GLU A 45 -12.19 -14.11 -21.95
C GLU A 45 -12.54 -15.48 -21.34
N ASN A 46 -13.12 -15.49 -20.14
CA ASN A 46 -13.49 -16.69 -19.38
C ASN A 46 -12.32 -17.68 -19.23
N LYS A 47 -11.17 -17.16 -18.77
CA LYS A 47 -9.92 -17.93 -18.59
C LYS A 47 -9.09 -17.43 -17.41
N GLU A 48 -8.21 -18.28 -16.89
CA GLU A 48 -7.25 -17.87 -15.87
C GLU A 48 -6.23 -16.86 -16.41
N THR A 49 -5.76 -15.98 -15.52
CA THR A 49 -4.65 -15.04 -15.80
C THR A 49 -3.53 -15.17 -14.77
N ASN A 50 -2.33 -14.78 -15.20
CA ASN A 50 -1.13 -14.75 -14.38
C ASN A 50 -0.91 -13.41 -13.67
N SER A 51 -1.71 -12.38 -13.98
CA SER A 51 -1.70 -11.06 -13.32
C SER A 51 -2.96 -10.88 -12.47
N SER A 52 -2.80 -10.45 -11.21
CA SER A 52 -3.91 -10.00 -10.36
C SER A 52 -3.44 -9.41 -9.04
N LEU A 53 -4.27 -8.57 -8.41
CA LEU A 53 -4.03 -8.11 -7.03
C LEU A 53 -4.00 -9.26 -6.02
N ALA A 54 -4.76 -10.34 -6.23
CA ALA A 54 -4.70 -11.53 -5.39
C ALA A 54 -3.28 -12.11 -5.31
N ARG A 55 -2.55 -12.13 -6.44
CA ARG A 55 -1.15 -12.58 -6.48
C ARG A 55 -0.20 -11.53 -5.87
N VAL A 56 -0.41 -10.24 -6.16
CA VAL A 56 0.36 -9.13 -5.54
C VAL A 56 0.25 -9.16 -4.02
N THR A 57 -0.92 -9.52 -3.49
CA THR A 57 -1.14 -9.65 -2.04
C THR A 57 -0.21 -10.66 -1.38
N THR A 58 0.14 -11.76 -2.07
CA THR A 58 1.10 -12.73 -1.55
C THR A 58 2.49 -12.10 -1.41
N TYR A 59 2.97 -11.43 -2.45
CA TYR A 59 4.25 -10.72 -2.43
C TYR A 59 4.27 -9.63 -1.34
N LEU A 60 3.20 -8.83 -1.25
CA LEU A 60 3.05 -7.79 -0.23
C LEU A 60 3.15 -8.36 1.19
N LYS A 61 2.51 -9.51 1.46
CA LYS A 61 2.57 -10.18 2.75
C LYS A 61 3.99 -10.63 3.08
N GLU A 62 4.72 -11.17 2.11
CA GLU A 62 6.13 -11.54 2.28
C GLU A 62 6.99 -10.32 2.61
N GLN A 63 6.80 -9.20 1.91
CA GLN A 63 7.56 -7.98 2.20
C GLN A 63 7.24 -7.39 3.58
N ARG A 64 5.96 -7.40 3.97
CA ARG A 64 5.51 -6.91 5.30
C ARG A 64 5.91 -7.84 6.45
N ALA A 65 6.30 -9.09 6.18
CA ALA A 65 6.77 -10.02 7.20
C ALA A 65 8.23 -9.74 7.63
N ASP A 66 9.01 -9.02 6.82
CA ASP A 66 10.36 -8.60 7.19
C ASP A 66 10.32 -7.44 8.19
N SER A 67 10.67 -7.73 9.45
CA SER A 67 10.69 -6.74 10.53
C SER A 67 11.77 -5.67 10.40
N ASN A 68 12.68 -5.78 9.43
CA ASN A 68 13.77 -4.82 9.23
C ASN A 68 13.41 -3.69 8.25
N GLN A 69 12.19 -3.67 7.72
CA GLN A 69 11.72 -2.63 6.81
C GLN A 69 10.31 -2.15 7.14
N ILE A 70 10.03 -0.89 6.76
CA ILE A 70 8.68 -0.33 6.72
C ILE A 70 8.22 -0.42 5.26
N VAL A 71 7.04 -0.98 5.04
CA VAL A 71 6.47 -1.13 3.69
C VAL A 71 5.30 -0.18 3.51
N PHE A 72 5.41 0.74 2.56
CA PHE A 72 4.30 1.54 2.05
C PHE A 72 3.75 0.92 0.77
N LEU A 73 2.44 0.79 0.69
CA LEU A 73 1.71 0.34 -0.48
C LEU A 73 0.94 1.51 -1.08
N LEU A 74 1.24 1.84 -2.32
CA LEU A 74 0.66 2.97 -3.05
C LEU A 74 -0.09 2.46 -4.28
N ASP A 75 -1.17 3.15 -4.64
CA ASP A 75 -1.88 2.95 -5.91
C ASP A 75 -1.75 4.19 -6.80
N ASN A 76 -1.58 3.98 -8.10
CA ASN A 76 -1.41 5.05 -9.09
C ASN A 76 -2.65 5.27 -9.98
N GLY A 77 -3.82 4.74 -9.58
CA GLY A 77 -5.08 4.97 -10.25
C GLY A 77 -5.38 3.98 -11.39
N ASP A 78 -6.46 4.28 -12.11
CA ASP A 78 -7.10 3.44 -13.13
C ASP A 78 -7.56 2.10 -12.54
N ILE A 79 -8.37 2.22 -11.49
CA ILE A 79 -8.92 1.12 -10.70
C ILE A 79 -10.44 0.95 -10.86
N LEU A 80 -11.16 2.00 -11.29
CA LEU A 80 -12.62 1.99 -11.44
C LEU A 80 -13.10 1.69 -12.88
N GLN A 81 -12.28 1.02 -13.69
CA GLN A 81 -12.62 0.58 -15.05
C GLN A 81 -11.94 -0.77 -15.38
N GLY A 82 -12.41 -1.48 -16.43
CA GLY A 82 -11.60 -2.48 -17.14
C GLY A 82 -12.03 -3.94 -16.99
N ASP A 83 -12.64 -4.31 -15.86
CA ASP A 83 -13.15 -5.65 -15.60
C ASP A 83 -14.68 -5.63 -15.34
N PRO A 84 -15.46 -6.62 -15.81
CA PRO A 84 -16.90 -6.71 -15.57
C PRO A 84 -17.32 -6.50 -14.10
N VAL A 85 -16.52 -6.95 -13.13
CA VAL A 85 -16.86 -6.77 -11.72
C VAL A 85 -16.87 -5.29 -11.31
N VAL A 86 -15.99 -4.48 -11.88
CA VAL A 86 -15.91 -3.05 -11.58
C VAL A 86 -17.13 -2.34 -12.15
N TYR A 87 -17.49 -2.62 -13.40
CA TYR A 87 -18.69 -2.06 -14.02
C TYR A 87 -19.97 -2.44 -13.29
N TYR A 88 -20.04 -3.65 -12.74
CA TYR A 88 -21.16 -4.08 -11.91
C TYR A 88 -21.33 -3.19 -10.66
N TYR A 89 -20.26 -2.80 -9.97
CA TYR A 89 -20.37 -1.89 -8.83
C TYR A 89 -20.59 -0.44 -9.26
N ASN A 90 -20.01 0.00 -10.39
CA ASN A 90 -20.24 1.34 -10.92
C ASN A 90 -21.70 1.58 -11.31
N PHE A 91 -22.38 0.60 -11.92
CA PHE A 91 -23.69 0.84 -12.57
C PHE A 91 -24.86 0.04 -11.99
N GLU A 92 -24.63 -1.16 -11.43
CA GLU A 92 -25.72 -2.07 -11.02
C GLU A 92 -25.85 -2.18 -9.50
N LYS A 93 -24.73 -2.13 -8.77
CA LYS A 93 -24.66 -2.33 -7.31
C LYS A 93 -24.08 -1.10 -6.59
N THR A 94 -24.63 0.07 -6.92
CA THR A 94 -24.17 1.38 -6.45
C THR A 94 -24.45 1.65 -4.97
N GLU A 95 -25.44 0.97 -4.38
CA GLU A 95 -25.86 1.17 -2.98
C GLU A 95 -24.99 0.41 -1.94
N LYS A 96 -23.83 -0.10 -2.36
CA LYS A 96 -22.90 -0.88 -1.52
C LYS A 96 -21.50 -0.31 -1.63
N VAL A 97 -20.69 -0.54 -0.61
CA VAL A 97 -19.25 -0.21 -0.68
C VAL A 97 -18.67 -0.85 -1.94
N HIS A 98 -17.99 -0.04 -2.75
CA HIS A 98 -17.38 -0.49 -3.98
C HIS A 98 -16.39 -1.62 -3.69
N LEU A 99 -16.44 -2.73 -4.43
CA LEU A 99 -15.57 -3.89 -4.20
C LEU A 99 -14.10 -3.50 -4.17
N TYR A 100 -13.70 -2.56 -5.04
CA TYR A 100 -12.31 -2.12 -5.09
C TYR A 100 -11.90 -1.37 -3.81
N ALA A 101 -12.80 -0.59 -3.20
CA ALA A 101 -12.53 0.06 -1.91
C ALA A 101 -12.32 -1.00 -0.81
N ASP A 102 -13.13 -2.06 -0.79
CA ASP A 102 -12.94 -3.18 0.14
C ASP A 102 -11.59 -3.90 -0.08
N VAL A 103 -11.17 -4.08 -1.34
CA VAL A 103 -9.87 -4.67 -1.67
C VAL A 103 -8.72 -3.78 -1.20
N MET A 104 -8.79 -2.47 -1.45
CA MET A 104 -7.77 -1.53 -0.98
C MET A 104 -7.65 -1.50 0.55
N ASN A 105 -8.79 -1.53 1.24
CA ASN A 105 -8.84 -1.64 2.70
C ASN A 105 -8.22 -2.95 3.19
N TYR A 106 -8.56 -4.07 2.56
CA TYR A 106 -8.01 -5.39 2.90
C TYR A 106 -6.49 -5.46 2.68
N MET A 107 -6.00 -4.91 1.57
CA MET A 107 -4.58 -4.82 1.24
C MET A 107 -3.85 -3.75 2.06
N LYS A 108 -4.57 -2.89 2.78
CA LYS A 108 -4.04 -1.78 3.58
C LYS A 108 -3.16 -0.85 2.73
N TYR A 109 -3.73 -0.28 1.68
CA TYR A 109 -3.06 0.80 0.95
C TYR A 109 -2.83 2.02 1.85
N ASP A 110 -1.69 2.69 1.67
CA ASP A 110 -1.28 3.86 2.43
C ASP A 110 -1.67 5.17 1.72
N ALA A 111 -1.65 5.18 0.39
CA ALA A 111 -2.16 6.28 -0.42
C ALA A 111 -2.56 5.78 -1.82
N ALA A 112 -3.34 6.59 -2.52
CA ALA A 112 -3.76 6.37 -3.89
C ALA A 112 -3.83 7.68 -4.66
N THR A 113 -3.67 7.62 -5.97
CA THR A 113 -3.99 8.72 -6.90
C THR A 113 -5.26 8.40 -7.70
N ILE A 114 -5.70 9.35 -8.51
CA ILE A 114 -6.85 9.22 -9.40
C ILE A 114 -6.30 9.21 -10.83
N GLY A 115 -6.55 8.13 -11.55
CA GLY A 115 -6.24 7.98 -12.97
C GLY A 115 -7.34 8.55 -13.86
N ASN A 116 -7.13 8.57 -15.18
CA ASN A 116 -8.14 9.10 -16.09
C ASN A 116 -9.40 8.22 -16.15
N HIS A 117 -9.26 6.91 -16.01
CA HIS A 117 -10.39 5.98 -16.04
C HIS A 117 -11.23 6.02 -14.76
N ASP A 118 -10.70 6.57 -13.68
CA ASP A 118 -11.41 6.67 -12.40
C ASP A 118 -12.53 7.71 -12.39
N ILE A 119 -12.55 8.62 -13.37
CA ILE A 119 -13.56 9.69 -13.50
C ILE A 119 -14.53 9.48 -14.67
N GLU A 120 -14.31 8.45 -15.50
CA GLU A 120 -15.04 8.25 -16.77
C GLU A 120 -16.52 7.90 -16.57
N THR A 121 -16.89 7.34 -15.42
CA THR A 121 -18.28 6.99 -15.10
C THR A 121 -19.19 8.22 -15.08
N GLY A 122 -18.65 9.41 -14.78
CA GLY A 122 -19.40 10.67 -14.80
C GLY A 122 -20.45 10.82 -13.70
N HIS A 123 -20.48 9.91 -12.72
CA HIS A 123 -21.31 9.96 -11.52
C HIS A 123 -20.55 9.33 -10.34
N ASP A 124 -21.06 9.53 -9.13
CA ASP A 124 -20.52 8.91 -7.92
C ASP A 124 -20.62 7.37 -8.01
N VAL A 125 -19.60 6.67 -7.50
CA VAL A 125 -19.47 5.19 -7.47
C VAL A 125 -18.88 4.70 -6.15
#